data_AF-A0A7S2VW19-F1
#
_entry.id   AF-A0A7S2VW19-F1
#
_cell.length_a   1.000
_cell.length_b   1.000
_cell.length_c   1.000
_cell.angle_alpha   90.00
_cell.angle_beta   90.00
_cell.angle_gamma   90.00
#
_symmetry.space_group_name_H-M   'P 1'
#
loop_
_entity.id
_entity.type
_entity.pdbx_description
1 polymer ?
#
loop_
_entity_poly.entity_id
_entity_poly.type
_entity_poly.pdbx_seq_one_letter_code
_entity_poly.pdbx_strand_id
1 'polypeptide(L)'
;WPYFLISHDSEFKGHWETMIICLVLFQAMQAPFETSFADLGMGLACDVFMMVIFIIDFLHNFLTTYSDRNGNTVINGEEIVKTYINTVWFWIDFISSIPYDAFTSNDSSSTSNFKVMKLLRLARMTKILKKVDSITKAGTIRLLRLLIGLLLFFHWTACGWWGVGRLWFCRLKGFDLIYLESSGAPPHIAGYTPSSPTGPSVDHISVSFPHFNLFNSSEWARDPTGLKIEDYMCNHFTENRFADEGWDAIFEAYVASFYQASTTLMGSGGAYTSQEQLFFAFVTIIGAALQAIVFGSVAVILASADEDAVTFQKKMLKINHRMAYLNMPLEMQERVRGYYQKMWDTERSLTTDPDAFISEVSKPLGADIKMRLYQNLLVKVTF
;
A
#
# COMPACT_ATOMS: atom_id res chain seq x y z
N TRP A 1 27.04 -6.70 -29.15
CA TRP A 1 26.33 -7.30 -28.00
C TRP A 1 26.84 -6.83 -26.64
N PRO A 2 28.15 -6.84 -26.30
CA PRO A 2 28.58 -6.46 -24.94
C PRO A 2 28.42 -4.95 -24.61
N TYR A 3 28.35 -4.07 -25.61
CA TYR A 3 28.24 -2.62 -25.41
C TYR A 3 26.86 -2.13 -24.94
N PHE A 4 25.81 -2.96 -25.03
CA PHE A 4 24.43 -2.57 -24.66
C PHE A 4 23.97 -3.20 -23.34
N LEU A 5 24.83 -3.94 -22.64
CA LEU A 5 24.50 -4.58 -21.37
C LEU A 5 24.57 -3.57 -20.23
N ILE A 6 23.55 -3.61 -19.37
CA ILE A 6 23.46 -2.78 -18.18
C ILE A 6 23.94 -3.60 -16.98
N SER A 7 24.89 -3.05 -16.23
CA SER A 7 25.31 -3.66 -14.97
C SER A 7 24.17 -3.58 -13.94
N HIS A 8 23.88 -4.70 -13.26
CA HIS A 8 22.87 -4.74 -12.20
C HIS A 8 23.23 -3.85 -11.00
N ASP A 9 24.52 -3.59 -10.79
CA ASP A 9 25.04 -2.70 -9.74
C ASP A 9 25.18 -1.24 -10.19
N SER A 10 24.80 -0.91 -11.43
CA SER A 10 24.90 0.47 -11.91
C SER A 10 23.91 1.40 -11.19
N GLU A 11 24.36 2.62 -10.88
CA GLU A 11 23.48 3.65 -10.30
C GLU A 11 22.29 3.96 -11.21
N PHE A 12 22.51 3.93 -12.54
CA PHE A 12 21.43 4.09 -13.52
C PHE A 12 20.32 3.03 -13.34
N LYS A 13 20.69 1.75 -13.17
CA LYS A 13 19.72 0.67 -12.92
C LYS A 13 18.96 0.90 -11.61
N GLY A 14 19.65 1.35 -10.57
CA GLY A 14 19.01 1.70 -9.29
C GLY A 14 17.97 2.81 -9.41
N HIS A 15 18.28 3.90 -10.12
CA HIS A 15 17.33 4.99 -10.36
C HIS A 15 16.16 4.55 -11.25
N TRP A 16 16.44 3.78 -12.31
CA TRP A 16 15.40 3.22 -13.19
C TRP A 16 14.43 2.34 -12.41
N GLU A 17 14.93 1.42 -11.59
CA GLU A 17 14.08 0.55 -10.77
C GLU A 17 13.25 1.33 -9.75
N THR A 18 13.82 2.38 -9.16
CA THR A 18 13.09 3.27 -8.25
C THR A 18 11.95 3.98 -8.98
N MET A 19 12.20 4.50 -10.19
CA MET A 19 11.18 5.09 -11.05
C MET A 19 10.07 4.08 -11.37
N ILE A 20 10.42 2.86 -11.77
CA ILE A 20 9.46 1.80 -12.07
C ILE A 20 8.59 1.47 -10.85
N ILE A 21 9.15 1.42 -9.64
CA ILE A 21 8.38 1.22 -8.42
C ILE A 21 7.38 2.36 -8.20
N CYS A 22 7.79 3.61 -8.36
CA CYS A 22 6.88 4.76 -8.25
C CYS A 22 5.72 4.67 -9.26
N LEU A 23 6.02 4.28 -10.50
CA LEU A 23 5.02 4.09 -11.55
C LEU A 23 4.06 2.92 -11.25
N VAL A 24 4.57 1.81 -10.70
CA VAL A 24 3.72 0.69 -10.27
C VAL A 24 2.79 1.09 -9.12
N LEU A 25 3.29 1.87 -8.15
CA LEU A 25 2.46 2.40 -7.06
C LEU A 25 1.38 3.35 -7.57
N PHE A 26 1.71 4.22 -8.52
CA PHE A 26 0.74 5.09 -9.18
C PHE A 26 -0.34 4.28 -9.90
N GLN A 27 0.03 3.26 -10.69
CA GLN A 27 -0.94 2.39 -11.36
C GLN A 27 -1.82 1.62 -10.37
N ALA A 28 -1.27 1.22 -9.22
CA ALA A 28 -2.01 0.52 -8.17
C ALA A 28 -3.08 1.40 -7.51
N MET A 29 -2.97 2.72 -7.59
CA MET A 29 -4.00 3.69 -7.21
C MET A 29 -4.96 3.98 -8.38
N GLN A 30 -4.42 4.21 -9.58
CA GLN A 30 -5.23 4.66 -10.72
C GLN A 30 -6.18 3.56 -11.24
N ALA A 31 -5.71 2.32 -11.40
CA ALA A 31 -6.51 1.28 -12.08
C ALA A 31 -7.79 0.87 -11.33
N PRO A 32 -7.78 0.63 -10.00
CA PRO A 32 -9.00 0.34 -9.25
C PRO A 32 -9.94 1.55 -9.22
N PHE A 33 -9.38 2.76 -9.11
CA PHE A 33 -10.15 3.99 -9.09
C PHE A 33 -10.96 4.18 -10.39
N GLU A 34 -10.31 4.11 -11.55
CA GLU A 34 -11.00 4.26 -12.85
C GLU A 34 -12.03 3.16 -13.10
N THR A 35 -11.74 1.93 -12.64
CA THR A 35 -12.66 0.80 -12.79
C THR A 35 -13.92 1.02 -11.96
N SER A 36 -13.77 1.54 -10.74
CA SER A 36 -14.87 1.70 -9.78
C SER A 36 -15.63 3.01 -9.91
N PHE A 37 -14.96 4.14 -10.18
CA PHE A 37 -15.59 5.46 -10.22
C PHE A 37 -15.84 5.92 -11.66
N ALA A 38 -14.86 6.58 -12.29
CA ALA A 38 -14.94 7.05 -13.67
C ALA A 38 -13.54 7.32 -14.25
N ASP A 39 -13.44 7.35 -15.58
CA ASP A 39 -12.26 7.84 -16.29
C ASP A 39 -12.35 9.36 -16.43
N LEU A 40 -11.31 10.06 -16.01
CA LEU A 40 -11.26 11.52 -15.88
C LEU A 40 -10.74 12.21 -17.14
N GLY A 41 -10.77 11.52 -18.28
CA GLY A 41 -10.41 12.03 -19.61
C GLY A 41 -8.90 12.13 -19.86
N MET A 42 -8.07 12.16 -18.81
CA MET A 42 -6.60 12.10 -18.92
C MET A 42 -6.05 10.67 -18.81
N GLY A 43 -6.91 9.68 -18.51
CA GLY A 43 -6.53 8.29 -18.30
C GLY A 43 -5.85 7.66 -19.51
N LEU A 44 -6.34 7.91 -20.73
CA LEU A 44 -5.81 7.28 -21.95
C LEU A 44 -4.37 7.69 -22.28
N ALA A 45 -4.02 8.96 -22.16
CA ALA A 45 -2.66 9.44 -22.42
C ALA A 45 -1.68 8.90 -21.37
N CYS A 46 -2.07 8.92 -20.10
CA CYS A 46 -1.31 8.33 -19.00
C CYS A 46 -1.14 6.82 -19.19
N ASP A 47 -2.20 6.11 -19.58
CA ASP A 47 -2.19 4.66 -19.81
C ASP A 47 -1.23 4.27 -20.93
N VAL A 48 -1.24 5.01 -22.05
CA VAL A 48 -0.31 4.79 -23.17
C VAL A 48 1.13 5.10 -22.75
N PHE A 49 1.37 6.20 -22.04
CA PHE A 49 2.69 6.57 -21.54
C PHE A 49 3.28 5.48 -20.62
N MET A 50 2.48 5.03 -19.65
CA MET A 50 2.85 3.99 -18.71
C MET A 50 3.11 2.66 -19.42
N MET A 51 2.26 2.30 -20.38
CA MET A 51 2.44 1.12 -21.23
C MET A 51 3.79 1.13 -21.94
N VAL A 52 4.18 2.24 -22.57
CA VAL A 52 5.49 2.36 -23.26
C VAL A 52 6.64 2.14 -22.28
N ILE A 53 6.62 2.79 -21.12
CA ILE A 53 7.69 2.62 -20.11
C ILE A 53 7.77 1.19 -19.61
N PHE A 54 6.63 0.52 -19.38
CA PHE A 54 6.65 -0.86 -18.90
C PHE A 54 7.11 -1.87 -19.97
N ILE A 55 6.84 -1.59 -21.25
CA ILE A 55 7.43 -2.36 -22.35
C ILE A 55 8.95 -2.18 -22.38
N ILE A 56 9.44 -0.94 -22.22
CA ILE A 56 10.89 -0.67 -22.13
C ILE A 56 11.49 -1.40 -20.92
N ASP A 57 10.83 -1.39 -19.77
CA ASP A 57 11.28 -2.12 -18.57
C ASP A 57 11.33 -3.63 -18.78
N PHE A 58 10.32 -4.19 -19.46
CA PHE A 58 10.32 -5.61 -19.85
C PHE A 58 11.52 -5.93 -20.76
N LEU A 59 11.84 -5.06 -21.72
CA LEU A 59 13.01 -5.24 -22.60
C LEU A 59 14.33 -5.06 -21.84
N HIS A 60 14.40 -4.13 -20.88
CA HIS A 60 15.57 -3.93 -20.02
C HIS A 60 15.95 -5.20 -19.24
N ASN A 61 14.98 -6.06 -18.88
CA ASN A 61 15.28 -7.32 -18.19
C ASN A 61 16.16 -8.26 -19.03
N PHE A 62 16.08 -8.22 -20.37
CA PHE A 62 16.94 -9.00 -21.25
C PHE A 62 18.35 -8.40 -21.43
N LEU A 63 18.52 -7.12 -21.07
CA LEU A 63 19.78 -6.37 -21.22
C LEU A 63 20.51 -6.19 -19.88
N THR A 64 19.93 -6.65 -18.76
CA THR A 64 20.52 -6.50 -17.44
C THR A 64 21.33 -7.75 -17.07
N THR A 65 22.56 -7.54 -16.63
CA THR A 65 23.43 -8.62 -16.10
C THR A 65 22.87 -9.19 -14.79
N TYR A 66 23.31 -10.38 -14.39
CA TYR A 66 23.01 -10.93 -13.06
C TYR A 66 24.26 -11.51 -12.42
N SER A 67 24.21 -11.67 -11.09
CA SER A 67 25.25 -12.36 -10.32
C SER A 67 24.92 -13.84 -10.19
N ASP A 68 25.85 -14.70 -10.60
CA ASP A 68 25.74 -16.14 -10.42
C ASP A 68 25.90 -16.54 -8.93
N ARG A 69 25.60 -17.80 -8.58
CA ARG A 69 25.75 -18.37 -7.23
C ARG A 69 27.15 -18.19 -6.65
N ASN A 70 28.16 -18.09 -7.52
CA ASN A 70 29.56 -17.92 -7.15
C ASN A 70 29.94 -16.44 -6.91
N GLY A 71 29.01 -15.51 -7.06
CA GLY A 71 29.24 -14.06 -6.93
C GLY A 71 29.89 -13.40 -8.15
N ASN A 72 30.09 -14.15 -9.24
CA ASN A 72 30.62 -13.61 -10.49
C ASN A 72 29.50 -12.99 -11.34
N THR A 73 29.78 -11.84 -11.95
CA THR A 73 28.85 -11.19 -12.87
C THR A 73 28.84 -11.88 -14.23
N VAL A 74 27.67 -12.35 -14.66
CA VAL A 74 27.48 -12.96 -15.98
C VAL A 74 27.19 -11.88 -17.01
N ILE A 75 28.02 -11.81 -18.05
CA ILE A 75 27.95 -10.80 -19.13
C ILE A 75 27.50 -11.44 -20.45
N ASN A 76 27.40 -12.78 -20.53
CA ASN A 76 27.00 -13.45 -21.77
C ASN A 76 25.49 -13.25 -22.03
N GLY A 77 25.15 -12.53 -23.11
CA GLY A 77 23.76 -12.21 -23.46
C GLY A 77 22.88 -13.44 -23.71
N GLU A 78 23.40 -14.49 -24.35
CA GLU A 78 22.60 -15.71 -24.58
C GLU A 78 22.24 -16.42 -23.28
N GLU A 79 23.15 -16.39 -22.31
CA GLU A 79 22.95 -16.99 -21.00
C GLU A 79 21.93 -16.20 -20.18
N ILE A 80 21.99 -14.87 -20.24
CA ILE A 80 21.00 -13.97 -19.62
C ILE A 80 19.60 -14.26 -20.16
N VAL A 81 19.44 -14.30 -21.49
CA VAL A 81 18.14 -14.53 -22.12
C VAL A 81 17.56 -15.90 -21.76
N LYS A 82 18.37 -16.97 -21.84
CA LYS A 82 17.94 -18.33 -21.49
C LYS A 82 17.54 -18.44 -20.04
N THR A 83 18.31 -17.85 -19.14
CA THR A 83 18.02 -17.86 -17.70
C THR A 83 16.73 -17.09 -17.39
N TYR A 84 16.52 -15.93 -18.01
CA TYR A 84 15.32 -15.12 -17.79
C TYR A 84 14.05 -15.81 -18.32
N ILE A 85 14.06 -16.31 -19.55
CA ILE A 85 12.88 -16.97 -20.18
C ILE A 85 12.45 -18.23 -19.41
N ASN A 86 13.40 -18.98 -18.84
CA ASN A 86 13.11 -20.17 -18.04
C ASN A 86 12.56 -19.84 -16.64
N THR A 87 12.55 -18.57 -16.24
CA THR A 87 12.06 -18.16 -14.94
C THR A 87 10.58 -17.73 -15.01
N VAL A 88 9.80 -18.03 -13.97
CA VAL A 88 8.37 -17.63 -13.86
C VAL A 88 8.16 -16.12 -14.04
N TRP A 89 9.16 -15.33 -13.66
CA TRP A 89 9.17 -13.88 -13.81
C TRP A 89 9.01 -13.39 -15.25
N PHE A 90 9.50 -14.12 -16.25
CA PHE A 90 9.30 -13.77 -17.65
C PHE A 90 7.81 -13.74 -18.01
N TRP A 91 7.07 -14.80 -17.68
CA TRP A 91 5.65 -14.89 -18.00
C TRP A 91 4.83 -13.82 -17.29
N ILE A 92 5.16 -13.53 -16.03
CA ILE A 92 4.52 -12.46 -15.26
C ILE A 92 4.77 -11.09 -15.92
N ASP A 93 6.03 -10.77 -16.23
CA ASP A 93 6.39 -9.48 -16.81
C ASP A 93 5.79 -9.32 -18.23
N PHE A 94 5.76 -10.40 -19.01
CA PHE A 94 5.14 -10.44 -20.34
C PHE A 94 3.65 -10.16 -20.29
N ILE A 95 2.89 -10.93 -19.49
CA ILE A 95 1.43 -10.76 -19.33
C ILE A 95 1.10 -9.37 -18.80
N SER A 96 1.92 -8.85 -17.89
CA SER A 96 1.70 -7.53 -17.29
C SER A 96 1.95 -6.36 -18.25
N SER A 97 2.68 -6.58 -19.35
CA SER A 97 3.05 -5.55 -20.33
C SER A 97 2.07 -5.45 -21.51
N ILE A 98 1.09 -6.35 -21.61
CA ILE A 98 0.12 -6.38 -22.71
C ILE A 98 -0.88 -5.22 -22.61
N PRO A 99 -1.14 -4.48 -23.70
CA PRO A 99 -2.14 -3.41 -23.73
C PRO A 99 -3.56 -3.94 -23.92
N TYR A 100 -4.19 -4.36 -22.83
CA TYR A 100 -5.52 -4.97 -22.87
C TYR A 100 -6.61 -4.06 -23.45
N ASP A 101 -6.53 -2.74 -23.20
CA ASP A 101 -7.52 -1.76 -23.63
C ASP A 101 -7.63 -1.64 -25.16
N ALA A 102 -6.53 -1.85 -25.89
CA ALA A 102 -6.53 -1.81 -27.36
C ALA A 102 -7.38 -2.94 -27.98
N PHE A 103 -7.59 -4.04 -27.25
CA PHE A 103 -8.44 -5.14 -27.69
C PHE A 103 -9.93 -4.92 -27.40
N THR A 104 -10.28 -3.86 -26.67
CA THR A 104 -11.65 -3.62 -26.16
C THR A 104 -12.47 -2.65 -27.02
N SER A 105 -11.89 -2.08 -28.09
CA SER A 105 -12.47 -0.92 -28.78
C SER A 105 -13.52 -1.22 -29.87
N ASN A 106 -13.94 -2.47 -30.09
CA ASN A 106 -14.76 -2.81 -31.28
C ASN A 106 -16.15 -3.44 -31.05
N ASP A 107 -16.56 -3.80 -29.83
CA ASP A 107 -17.89 -4.40 -29.60
C ASP A 107 -18.72 -3.64 -28.56
N SER A 108 -19.81 -3.03 -29.04
CA SER A 108 -20.77 -2.21 -28.29
C SER A 108 -21.72 -2.99 -27.37
N SER A 109 -21.59 -4.32 -27.28
CA SER A 109 -22.56 -5.19 -26.59
C SER A 109 -22.05 -5.84 -25.30
N SER A 110 -20.82 -5.55 -24.83
CA SER A 110 -20.23 -6.21 -23.64
C SER A 110 -19.29 -5.31 -22.82
N THR A 111 -19.59 -4.01 -22.73
CA THR A 111 -18.71 -2.96 -22.19
C THR A 111 -18.36 -3.07 -20.69
N SER A 112 -19.14 -3.80 -19.87
CA SER A 112 -18.88 -3.93 -18.43
C SER A 112 -17.82 -4.98 -18.06
N ASN A 113 -17.73 -6.09 -18.80
CA ASN A 113 -16.78 -7.18 -18.50
C ASN A 113 -15.33 -6.82 -18.91
N PHE A 114 -15.17 -5.95 -19.90
CA PHE A 114 -13.86 -5.56 -20.41
C PHE A 114 -13.14 -4.50 -19.56
N LYS A 115 -13.87 -3.67 -18.80
CA LYS A 115 -13.25 -2.71 -17.85
C LYS A 115 -12.50 -3.42 -16.72
N VAL A 116 -12.98 -4.59 -16.28
CA VAL A 116 -12.33 -5.43 -15.26
C VAL A 116 -10.97 -5.97 -15.72
N MET A 117 -10.75 -6.12 -17.04
CA MET A 117 -9.46 -6.57 -17.58
C MET A 117 -8.33 -5.57 -17.30
N LYS A 118 -8.64 -4.28 -17.04
CA LYS A 118 -7.66 -3.30 -16.56
C LYS A 118 -7.01 -3.74 -15.24
N LEU A 119 -7.68 -4.54 -14.40
CA LEU A 119 -7.12 -5.07 -13.16
C LEU A 119 -5.98 -6.06 -13.38
N LEU A 120 -5.82 -6.64 -14.58
CA LEU A 120 -4.65 -7.44 -14.91
C LEU A 120 -3.35 -6.64 -14.82
N ARG A 121 -3.42 -5.30 -14.91
CA ARG A 121 -2.27 -4.40 -14.67
C ARG A 121 -1.75 -4.51 -13.23
N LEU A 122 -2.54 -4.97 -12.26
CA LEU A 122 -2.08 -5.23 -10.88
C LEU A 122 -1.04 -6.36 -10.82
N ALA A 123 -0.95 -7.22 -11.84
CA ALA A 123 0.14 -8.20 -11.94
C ALA A 123 1.53 -7.52 -11.92
N ARG A 124 1.64 -6.24 -12.29
CA ARG A 124 2.87 -5.45 -12.20
C ARG A 124 3.38 -5.25 -10.77
N MET A 125 2.53 -5.43 -9.76
CA MET A 125 2.96 -5.33 -8.35
C MET A 125 3.99 -6.38 -7.95
N THR A 126 4.07 -7.47 -8.71
CA THR A 126 5.15 -8.45 -8.60
C THR A 126 6.54 -7.85 -8.75
N LYS A 127 6.69 -6.71 -9.45
CA LYS A 127 7.95 -5.96 -9.56
C LYS A 127 8.40 -5.40 -8.20
N ILE A 128 7.45 -4.96 -7.37
CA ILE A 128 7.75 -4.51 -6.00
C ILE A 128 8.26 -5.70 -5.18
N LEU A 129 7.65 -6.89 -5.34
CA LEU A 129 8.08 -8.10 -4.63
C LEU A 129 9.53 -8.49 -4.96
N LYS A 130 9.94 -8.40 -6.22
CA LYS A 130 11.32 -8.65 -6.66
C LYS A 130 12.35 -7.74 -5.98
N LYS A 131 11.96 -6.49 -5.69
CA LYS A 131 12.87 -5.49 -5.11
C LYS A 131 12.75 -5.38 -3.58
N VAL A 132 11.67 -5.90 -3.01
CA VAL A 132 11.36 -5.78 -1.58
C VAL A 132 12.51 -6.27 -0.70
N ASP A 133 13.16 -7.37 -1.08
CA ASP A 133 14.24 -7.99 -0.31
C ASP A 133 15.59 -7.25 -0.42
N SER A 134 15.77 -6.45 -1.47
CA SER A 134 16.96 -5.62 -1.62
C SER A 134 16.87 -4.31 -0.82
N ILE A 135 15.64 -3.82 -0.62
CA ILE A 135 15.33 -2.57 0.09
C ILE A 135 15.24 -2.82 1.61
N THR A 136 14.97 -4.04 2.06
CA THR A 136 14.79 -4.43 3.48
C THR A 136 16.06 -4.39 4.33
N LYS A 137 17.22 -4.02 3.79
CA LYS A 137 18.49 -3.96 4.53
C LYS A 137 18.55 -2.81 5.57
N ALA A 138 17.71 -1.78 5.45
CA ALA A 138 17.65 -0.68 6.41
C ALA A 138 16.39 -0.77 7.29
N GLY A 139 16.57 -0.89 8.61
CA GLY A 139 15.48 -1.06 9.59
C GLY A 139 14.38 0.01 9.50
N THR A 140 14.73 1.24 9.11
CA THR A 140 13.78 2.36 8.93
C THR A 140 12.84 2.17 7.74
N ILE A 141 13.28 1.50 6.67
CA ILE A 141 12.46 1.32 5.45
C ILE A 141 11.33 0.31 5.69
N ARG A 142 11.46 -0.54 6.73
CA ARG A 142 10.44 -1.51 7.13
C ARG A 142 9.09 -0.84 7.44
N LEU A 143 9.08 0.28 8.16
CA LEU A 143 7.84 0.97 8.52
C LEU A 143 7.19 1.63 7.32
N LEU A 144 7.98 2.35 6.51
CA LEU A 144 7.48 3.04 5.31
C LEU A 144 6.78 2.06 4.36
N ARG A 145 7.37 0.88 4.14
CA ARG A 145 6.76 -0.19 3.34
C ARG A 145 5.40 -0.63 3.88
N LEU A 146 5.28 -0.82 5.20
CA LEU A 146 4.02 -1.25 5.82
C LEU A 146 2.95 -0.17 5.72
N LEU A 147 3.32 1.10 5.88
CA LEU A 147 2.41 2.23 5.71
C LEU A 147 1.89 2.33 4.27
N ILE A 148 2.78 2.23 3.27
CA ILE A 148 2.37 2.23 1.85
C ILE A 148 1.43 1.05 1.55
N GLY A 149 1.76 -0.16 2.05
CA GLY A 149 0.90 -1.33 1.90
C GLY A 149 -0.48 -1.17 2.53
N LEU A 150 -0.55 -0.55 3.72
CA LEU A 150 -1.81 -0.27 4.42
C LEU A 150 -2.66 0.77 3.67
N LEU A 151 -2.04 1.84 3.15
CA LEU A 151 -2.73 2.85 2.36
C LEU A 151 -3.34 2.27 1.08
N LEU A 152 -2.58 1.42 0.36
CA LEU A 152 -3.09 0.71 -0.81
C LEU A 152 -4.25 -0.23 -0.45
N PHE A 153 -4.17 -0.92 0.70
CA PHE A 153 -5.26 -1.76 1.16
C PHE A 153 -6.55 -0.96 1.43
N PHE A 154 -6.46 0.20 2.10
CA PHE A 154 -7.62 1.08 2.30
C PHE A 154 -8.18 1.57 0.97
N HIS A 155 -7.31 1.96 0.04
CA HIS A 155 -7.74 2.41 -1.28
C HIS A 155 -8.47 1.31 -2.07
N TRP A 156 -7.94 0.09 -2.10
CA TRP A 156 -8.56 -1.03 -2.82
C TRP A 156 -9.88 -1.48 -2.20
N THR A 157 -9.97 -1.48 -0.87
CA THR A 157 -11.22 -1.81 -0.17
C THR A 157 -12.28 -0.75 -0.39
N ALA A 158 -11.91 0.53 -0.42
CA ALA A 158 -12.80 1.63 -0.79
C ALA A 158 -13.32 1.50 -2.24
N CYS A 159 -12.42 1.28 -3.21
CA CYS A 159 -12.80 1.08 -4.60
C CYS A 159 -13.64 -0.19 -4.80
N GLY A 160 -13.29 -1.27 -4.08
CA GLY A 160 -14.01 -2.54 -4.10
C GLY A 160 -15.43 -2.40 -3.55
N TRP A 161 -15.61 -1.70 -2.44
CA TRP A 161 -16.92 -1.43 -1.86
C TRP A 161 -17.82 -0.66 -2.82
N TRP A 162 -17.31 0.43 -3.39
CA TRP A 162 -18.05 1.21 -4.40
C TRP A 162 -18.41 0.35 -5.64
N GLY A 163 -17.47 -0.47 -6.10
CA GLY A 163 -17.70 -1.40 -7.22
C GLY A 163 -18.78 -2.45 -6.93
N VAL A 164 -18.81 -3.02 -5.72
CA VAL A 164 -19.85 -3.96 -5.28
C VAL A 164 -21.22 -3.28 -5.25
N GLY A 165 -21.30 -2.05 -4.73
CA GLY A 165 -22.53 -1.25 -4.74
C GLY A 165 -23.07 -1.02 -6.16
N ARG A 166 -22.20 -0.65 -7.10
CA ARG A 166 -22.56 -0.49 -8.53
C ARG A 166 -23.10 -1.79 -9.14
N LEU A 167 -22.42 -2.92 -8.89
CA LEU A 167 -22.81 -4.23 -9.43
C LEU A 167 -24.15 -4.71 -8.86
N TRP A 168 -24.40 -4.48 -7.57
CA TRP A 168 -25.68 -4.82 -6.95
C TRP A 168 -26.82 -3.98 -7.55
N PHE A 169 -26.62 -2.66 -7.66
CA PHE A 169 -27.65 -1.77 -8.19
C PHE A 169 -28.03 -2.11 -9.63
N CYS A 170 -27.07 -2.43 -10.50
CA CYS A 170 -27.35 -2.85 -11.87
C CYS A 170 -27.89 -4.29 -11.99
N ARG A 171 -27.83 -5.12 -10.94
CA ARG A 171 -28.52 -6.42 -10.88
C ARG A 171 -30.00 -6.31 -10.51
N LEU A 172 -30.46 -5.15 -10.03
CA LEU A 172 -31.88 -4.89 -9.77
C LEU A 172 -32.73 -4.71 -11.05
N LYS A 173 -32.13 -4.78 -12.25
CA LYS A 173 -32.75 -4.75 -13.60
C LYS A 173 -33.80 -5.86 -13.89
N GLY A 174 -34.40 -6.46 -12.87
CA GLY A 174 -35.36 -7.55 -13.01
C GLY A 174 -36.18 -7.85 -11.76
N PHE A 175 -36.17 -7.00 -10.74
CA PHE A 175 -37.05 -7.11 -9.59
C PHE A 175 -38.06 -5.96 -9.66
N ASP A 176 -39.33 -6.29 -9.92
CA ASP A 176 -40.42 -5.32 -9.88
C ASP A 176 -40.28 -4.46 -8.61
N LEU A 177 -40.25 -3.14 -8.78
CA LEU A 177 -40.23 -2.12 -7.72
C LEU A 177 -41.38 -2.27 -6.70
N ILE A 178 -42.33 -3.17 -6.96
CA ILE A 178 -43.47 -3.55 -6.11
C ILE A 178 -43.03 -4.50 -4.97
N TYR A 179 -41.99 -5.34 -5.15
CA TYR A 179 -41.59 -6.32 -4.12
C TYR A 179 -40.81 -5.75 -2.93
N LEU A 180 -40.39 -4.48 -2.99
CA LEU A 180 -39.82 -3.78 -1.83
C LEU A 180 -40.86 -3.51 -0.74
N GLU A 181 -42.16 -3.65 -1.03
CA GLU A 181 -43.27 -3.46 -0.08
C GLU A 181 -43.43 -4.65 0.90
N SER A 182 -42.97 -5.86 0.56
CA SER A 182 -43.34 -7.07 1.32
C SER A 182 -42.21 -7.86 2.00
N SER A 183 -40.93 -7.56 1.73
CA SER A 183 -39.83 -8.45 2.12
C SER A 183 -38.78 -7.84 3.06
N GLY A 184 -39.11 -6.80 3.82
CA GLY A 184 -38.21 -6.28 4.87
C GLY A 184 -36.85 -5.88 4.31
N ALA A 185 -36.85 -5.04 3.27
CA ALA A 185 -35.63 -4.49 2.69
C ALA A 185 -34.83 -3.73 3.78
N PRO A 186 -33.49 -3.83 3.80
CA PRO A 186 -32.70 -3.18 4.82
C PRO A 186 -32.83 -1.65 4.75
N PRO A 187 -32.81 -0.95 5.91
CA PRO A 187 -33.38 0.39 6.11
C PRO A 187 -32.61 1.57 5.46
N HIS A 188 -31.69 1.31 4.54
CA HIS A 188 -30.93 2.37 3.84
C HIS A 188 -31.45 2.67 2.43
N ILE A 189 -32.61 2.16 2.04
CA ILE A 189 -33.18 2.37 0.69
C ILE A 189 -34.63 2.89 0.69
N ALA A 190 -35.32 3.00 1.84
CA ALA A 190 -36.67 3.56 1.84
C ALA A 190 -37.00 4.28 3.15
N GLY A 191 -36.89 5.62 3.15
CA GLY A 191 -37.65 6.45 4.07
C GLY A 191 -39.06 6.67 3.48
N TYR A 192 -40.05 5.91 3.94
CA TYR A 192 -41.45 6.12 3.57
C TYR A 192 -42.09 7.09 4.58
N THR A 193 -42.55 8.26 4.12
CA THR A 193 -43.48 9.10 4.88
C THR A 193 -44.84 9.11 4.20
N PRO A 194 -45.89 8.49 4.78
CA PRO A 194 -47.22 8.55 4.20
C PRO A 194 -47.79 9.97 4.38
N SER A 195 -48.03 10.67 3.28
CA SER A 195 -48.90 11.83 3.26
C SER A 195 -50.27 11.44 2.73
N SER A 196 -51.25 11.32 3.64
CA SER A 196 -52.69 11.27 3.41
C SER A 196 -53.37 9.87 3.40
N PRO A 197 -54.61 9.73 3.92
CA PRO A 197 -55.29 8.45 4.13
C PRO A 197 -55.97 7.86 2.88
N THR A 198 -55.70 8.37 1.68
CA THR A 198 -56.46 8.05 0.46
C THR A 198 -55.55 7.53 -0.65
N GLY A 199 -55.27 6.23 -0.63
CA GLY A 199 -54.62 5.48 -1.73
C GLY A 199 -53.11 5.66 -1.85
N PRO A 200 -52.39 4.74 -2.53
CA PRO A 200 -50.93 4.80 -2.65
C PRO A 200 -50.56 5.76 -3.79
N SER A 201 -50.25 7.02 -3.47
CA SER A 201 -49.54 7.93 -4.38
C SER A 201 -48.05 7.92 -4.04
N VAL A 202 -47.24 7.30 -4.90
CA VAL A 202 -45.78 7.19 -4.75
C VAL A 202 -45.14 8.45 -5.35
N ASP A 203 -45.05 9.53 -4.58
CA ASP A 203 -44.46 10.78 -5.07
C ASP A 203 -42.96 10.91 -4.72
N HIS A 204 -42.45 10.15 -3.74
CA HIS A 204 -41.09 10.32 -3.23
C HIS A 204 -40.43 8.98 -2.84
N ILE A 205 -39.43 8.55 -3.61
CA ILE A 205 -38.49 7.47 -3.24
C ILE A 205 -37.11 8.12 -3.04
N SER A 206 -36.58 8.04 -1.82
CA SER A 206 -35.23 8.50 -1.47
C SER A 206 -34.33 7.29 -1.21
N VAL A 207 -33.26 7.16 -1.99
CA VAL A 207 -32.19 6.18 -1.76
C VAL A 207 -31.06 6.92 -1.04
N SER A 208 -30.94 6.69 0.27
CA SER A 208 -30.00 7.39 1.15
C SER A 208 -29.00 6.41 1.76
N PHE A 209 -27.72 6.54 1.39
CA PHE A 209 -26.67 5.84 2.12
C PHE A 209 -26.45 6.56 3.46
N PRO A 210 -26.11 5.83 4.54
CA PRO A 210 -25.77 6.48 5.80
C PRO A 210 -24.56 7.39 5.52
N HIS A 211 -24.74 8.71 5.63
CA HIS A 211 -23.79 9.79 5.30
C HIS A 211 -23.82 10.40 3.88
N PHE A 212 -24.66 9.91 2.95
CA PHE A 212 -24.72 10.50 1.59
C PHE A 212 -26.15 10.47 1.03
N ASN A 213 -26.74 11.67 0.83
CA ASN A 213 -28.03 11.81 0.16
C ASN A 213 -27.80 11.82 -1.35
N LEU A 214 -28.01 10.69 -2.00
CA LEU A 214 -27.72 10.57 -3.42
C LEU A 214 -28.79 11.18 -4.33
N PHE A 215 -30.06 11.28 -3.92
CA PHE A 215 -31.16 11.63 -4.83
C PHE A 215 -32.29 12.43 -4.18
N ASN A 216 -32.77 13.47 -4.88
CA ASN A 216 -34.02 14.16 -4.58
C ASN A 216 -35.06 13.85 -5.67
N SER A 217 -36.27 13.49 -5.26
CA SER A 217 -37.24 12.76 -6.08
C SER A 217 -38.04 13.56 -7.13
N SER A 218 -37.85 14.87 -7.25
CA SER A 218 -38.69 15.68 -8.14
C SER A 218 -38.39 15.52 -9.63
N GLU A 219 -37.26 14.91 -9.99
CA GLU A 219 -36.78 14.84 -11.38
C GLU A 219 -37.19 13.58 -12.13
N TRP A 220 -37.43 12.44 -11.45
CA TRP A 220 -37.76 11.17 -12.09
C TRP A 220 -39.23 11.02 -12.50
N ALA A 221 -40.12 11.84 -11.93
CA ALA A 221 -41.55 11.82 -12.27
C ALA A 221 -41.88 12.48 -13.63
N ARG A 222 -40.88 13.04 -14.35
CA ARG A 222 -41.09 13.88 -15.54
C ARG A 222 -40.33 13.47 -16.80
N ASP A 223 -39.74 12.28 -16.88
CA ASP A 223 -39.10 11.85 -18.13
C ASP A 223 -40.16 11.43 -19.18
N PRO A 224 -40.25 12.09 -20.36
CA PRO A 224 -41.21 11.74 -21.42
C PRO A 224 -40.73 10.61 -22.35
N THR A 225 -39.51 10.07 -22.16
CA THR A 225 -38.84 9.24 -23.18
C THR A 225 -39.21 7.75 -23.19
N GLY A 226 -40.02 7.27 -22.24
CA GLY A 226 -40.51 5.88 -22.25
C GLY A 226 -39.43 4.81 -21.98
N LEU A 227 -38.24 5.20 -21.51
CA LEU A 227 -37.24 4.27 -20.99
C LEU A 227 -37.73 3.64 -19.68
N LYS A 228 -37.48 2.34 -19.48
CA LYS A 228 -37.75 1.68 -18.21
C LYS A 228 -36.93 2.38 -17.11
N ILE A 229 -37.58 2.75 -16.02
CA ILE A 229 -36.97 3.43 -14.85
C ILE A 229 -35.69 2.70 -14.40
N GLU A 230 -35.67 1.37 -14.49
CA GLU A 230 -34.52 0.52 -14.16
C GLU A 230 -33.26 0.79 -15.01
N ASP A 231 -33.43 1.00 -16.32
CA ASP A 231 -32.32 1.32 -17.21
C ASP A 231 -31.85 2.76 -17.02
N TYR A 232 -32.78 3.68 -16.74
CA TYR A 232 -32.46 5.06 -16.37
C TYR A 232 -31.65 5.12 -15.07
N MET A 233 -32.05 4.38 -14.03
CA MET A 233 -31.37 4.38 -12.73
C MET A 233 -29.94 3.82 -12.79
N CYS A 234 -29.72 2.65 -13.43
CA CYS A 234 -28.37 2.09 -13.55
C CYS A 234 -27.47 2.98 -14.42
N ASN A 235 -27.97 3.55 -15.53
CA ASN A 235 -27.18 4.46 -16.37
C ASN A 235 -26.90 5.80 -15.67
N HIS A 236 -27.85 6.33 -14.90
CA HIS A 236 -27.66 7.57 -14.15
C HIS A 236 -26.70 7.40 -12.96
N PHE A 237 -26.72 6.25 -12.27
CA PHE A 237 -25.76 5.91 -11.21
C PHE A 237 -24.34 5.63 -11.72
N THR A 238 -24.19 5.20 -12.97
CA THR A 238 -22.90 4.71 -13.50
C THR A 238 -22.23 5.60 -14.55
N GLU A 239 -22.98 6.41 -15.29
CA GLU A 239 -22.49 7.11 -16.48
C GLU A 239 -22.84 8.61 -16.47
N ASN A 240 -24.05 9.00 -16.02
CA ASN A 240 -24.49 10.42 -16.11
C ASN A 240 -24.23 11.26 -14.85
N ARG A 241 -24.22 10.71 -13.62
CA ARG A 241 -23.97 11.52 -12.41
C ARG A 241 -22.62 12.24 -12.42
N PHE A 242 -21.58 11.56 -12.89
CA PHE A 242 -20.23 12.14 -12.98
C PHE A 242 -20.06 13.10 -14.17
N ALA A 243 -20.97 13.04 -15.14
CA ALA A 243 -21.00 13.97 -16.26
C ALA A 243 -21.64 15.33 -15.87
N ASP A 244 -22.64 15.31 -14.99
CA ASP A 244 -23.41 16.51 -14.61
C ASP A 244 -22.85 17.24 -13.36
N GLU A 245 -22.31 16.52 -12.36
CA GLU A 245 -21.83 17.11 -11.09
C GLU A 245 -20.30 17.33 -11.02
N GLY A 246 -19.53 16.83 -12.01
CA GLY A 246 -18.08 17.03 -12.08
C GLY A 246 -17.27 16.34 -10.97
N TRP A 247 -16.08 16.88 -10.67
CA TRP A 247 -15.09 16.27 -9.76
C TRP A 247 -15.53 16.17 -8.29
N ASP A 248 -16.40 17.07 -7.84
CA ASP A 248 -16.81 17.16 -6.44
C ASP A 248 -17.62 15.92 -6.03
N ALA A 249 -18.53 15.45 -6.89
CA ALA A 249 -19.30 14.23 -6.65
C ALA A 249 -18.42 12.96 -6.61
N ILE A 250 -17.39 12.89 -7.47
CA ILE A 250 -16.42 11.78 -7.45
C ILE A 250 -15.63 11.81 -6.14
N PHE A 251 -15.18 12.99 -5.73
CA PHE A 251 -14.41 13.16 -4.51
C PHE A 251 -15.22 12.79 -3.27
N GLU A 252 -16.45 13.27 -3.16
CA GLU A 252 -17.34 12.93 -2.04
C GLU A 252 -17.63 11.43 -1.96
N ALA A 253 -17.93 10.81 -3.10
CA ALA A 253 -18.13 9.36 -3.21
C ALA A 253 -16.88 8.57 -2.77
N TYR A 254 -15.69 9.02 -3.20
CA TYR A 254 -14.43 8.39 -2.83
C TYR A 254 -14.14 8.55 -1.33
N VAL A 255 -14.34 9.74 -0.75
CA VAL A 255 -14.15 10.01 0.68
C VAL A 255 -15.10 9.17 1.52
N ALA A 256 -16.38 9.07 1.14
CA ALA A 256 -17.35 8.20 1.82
C ALA A 256 -16.93 6.72 1.77
N SER A 257 -16.48 6.25 0.61
CA SER A 257 -15.98 4.88 0.43
C SER A 257 -14.73 4.60 1.27
N PHE A 258 -13.82 5.57 1.35
CA PHE A 258 -12.60 5.48 2.14
C PHE A 258 -12.90 5.49 3.65
N TYR A 259 -13.84 6.31 4.09
CA TYR A 259 -14.33 6.31 5.47
C TYR A 259 -14.95 4.95 5.83
N GLN A 260 -15.80 4.39 4.97
CA GLN A 260 -16.40 3.08 5.18
C GLN A 260 -15.37 1.93 5.20
N ALA A 261 -14.34 2.00 4.35
CA ALA A 261 -13.21 1.06 4.39
C ALA A 261 -12.44 1.16 5.71
N SER A 262 -12.26 2.38 6.23
CA SER A 262 -11.56 2.64 7.48
C SER A 262 -12.30 2.09 8.69
N THR A 263 -13.61 2.31 8.77
CA THR A 263 -14.46 1.77 9.84
C THR A 263 -14.48 0.25 9.81
N THR A 264 -14.59 -0.35 8.62
CA THR A 264 -14.62 -1.81 8.42
C THR A 264 -13.38 -2.47 9.01
N LEU A 265 -12.22 -1.84 8.83
CA LEU A 265 -10.97 -2.37 9.39
C LEU A 265 -10.98 -2.43 10.92
N MET A 266 -11.69 -1.50 11.57
CA MET A 266 -11.88 -1.49 13.03
C MET A 266 -12.97 -2.46 13.49
N GLY A 267 -13.55 -3.25 12.58
CA GLY A 267 -14.65 -4.16 12.87
C GLY A 267 -16.01 -3.46 12.97
N SER A 268 -16.12 -2.22 12.50
CA SER A 268 -17.36 -1.43 12.49
C SER A 268 -17.81 -1.16 11.06
N GLY A 269 -19.09 -1.22 10.75
CA GLY A 269 -19.54 -0.91 9.40
C GLY A 269 -20.92 -1.48 9.10
N GLY A 270 -21.64 -0.80 8.22
CA GLY A 270 -22.96 -1.23 7.76
C GLY A 270 -22.85 -2.13 6.54
N ALA A 271 -23.26 -3.39 6.69
CA ALA A 271 -23.36 -4.35 5.60
C ALA A 271 -24.80 -4.85 5.52
N TYR A 272 -25.53 -4.45 4.48
CA TYR A 272 -26.98 -4.62 4.44
C TYR A 272 -27.41 -5.72 3.48
N THR A 273 -26.65 -5.90 2.40
CA THR A 273 -26.86 -6.99 1.43
C THR A 273 -25.95 -8.19 1.73
N SER A 274 -26.36 -9.39 1.29
CA SER A 274 -25.52 -10.59 1.47
C SER A 274 -24.18 -10.48 0.73
N GLN A 275 -24.13 -9.76 -0.40
CA GLN A 275 -22.87 -9.54 -1.13
C GLN A 275 -21.93 -8.61 -0.37
N GLU A 276 -22.44 -7.51 0.20
CA GLU A 276 -21.67 -6.60 1.05
C GLU A 276 -21.21 -7.28 2.33
N GLN A 277 -22.08 -8.05 2.99
CA GLN A 277 -21.73 -8.79 4.21
C GLN A 277 -20.57 -9.76 3.96
N LEU A 278 -20.59 -10.48 2.84
CA LEU A 278 -19.51 -11.38 2.46
C LEU A 278 -18.22 -10.60 2.16
N PHE A 279 -18.30 -9.51 1.39
CA PHE A 279 -17.16 -8.64 1.08
C PHE A 279 -16.52 -8.09 2.35
N PHE A 280 -17.32 -7.50 3.24
CA PHE A 280 -16.82 -6.93 4.50
C PHE A 280 -16.30 -8.00 5.45
N ALA A 281 -16.91 -9.18 5.53
CA ALA A 281 -16.38 -10.28 6.33
C ALA A 281 -14.95 -10.66 5.91
N PHE A 282 -14.70 -10.80 4.60
CA PHE A 282 -13.35 -11.08 4.08
C PHE A 282 -12.38 -9.94 4.35
N VAL A 283 -12.80 -8.69 4.10
CA VAL A 283 -11.96 -7.49 4.32
C VAL A 283 -11.60 -7.33 5.79
N THR A 284 -12.52 -7.56 6.72
CA THR A 284 -12.27 -7.45 8.17
C THR A 284 -11.27 -8.51 8.65
N ILE A 285 -11.34 -9.75 8.16
CA ILE A 285 -10.37 -10.80 8.53
C ILE A 285 -8.96 -10.44 8.07
N ILE A 286 -8.82 -10.04 6.79
CA ILE A 286 -7.51 -9.63 6.24
C ILE A 286 -7.01 -8.36 6.94
N GLY A 287 -7.92 -7.41 7.19
CA GLY A 287 -7.64 -6.16 7.87
C GLY A 287 -7.14 -6.32 9.29
N ALA A 288 -7.75 -7.23 10.07
CA ALA A 288 -7.31 -7.55 11.42
C ALA A 288 -5.88 -8.10 11.44
N ALA A 289 -5.54 -8.98 10.47
CA ALA A 289 -4.17 -9.48 10.33
C ALA A 289 -3.17 -8.37 9.98
N LEU A 290 -3.54 -7.46 9.05
CA LEU A 290 -2.70 -6.31 8.70
C LEU A 290 -2.48 -5.37 9.89
N GLN A 291 -3.52 -5.07 10.66
CA GLN A 291 -3.40 -4.26 11.88
C GLN A 291 -2.45 -4.90 12.90
N ALA A 292 -2.55 -6.22 13.12
CA ALA A 292 -1.63 -6.93 14.01
C ALA A 292 -0.17 -6.80 13.56
N ILE A 293 0.10 -6.88 12.25
CA ILE A 293 1.45 -6.70 11.69
C ILE A 293 1.96 -5.26 11.91
N VAL A 294 1.10 -4.26 11.75
CA VAL A 294 1.45 -2.85 11.99
C VAL A 294 1.78 -2.62 13.45
N PHE A 295 0.93 -3.05 14.39
CA PHE A 295 1.20 -2.94 15.82
C PHE A 295 2.47 -3.68 16.23
N GLY A 296 2.68 -4.89 15.72
CA GLY A 296 3.91 -5.64 15.99
C GLY A 296 5.16 -4.93 15.48
N SER A 297 5.08 -4.28 14.32
CA SER A 297 6.23 -3.56 13.74
C SER A 297 6.52 -2.26 14.47
N VAL A 298 5.48 -1.52 14.89
CA VAL A 298 5.64 -0.32 15.73
C VAL A 298 6.24 -0.68 17.08
N ALA A 299 5.82 -1.80 17.71
CA ALA A 299 6.37 -2.26 18.97
C ALA A 299 7.87 -2.59 18.88
N VAL A 300 8.31 -3.25 17.80
CA VAL A 300 9.74 -3.53 17.57
C VAL A 300 10.53 -2.24 17.42
N ILE A 301 10.01 -1.28 16.66
CA ILE A 301 10.69 0.02 16.48
C ILE A 301 10.80 0.75 17.81
N LEU A 302 9.71 0.80 18.60
CA LEU A 302 9.70 1.45 19.90
C LEU A 302 10.69 0.77 20.88
N ALA A 303 10.78 -0.55 20.83
CA ALA A 303 11.76 -1.30 21.63
C ALA A 303 13.21 -1.03 21.19
N SER A 304 13.46 -0.86 19.89
CA SER A 304 14.79 -0.57 19.34
C SER A 304 15.21 0.90 19.44
N ALA A 305 14.25 1.83 19.48
CA ALA A 305 14.51 3.27 19.47
C ALA A 305 15.27 3.75 20.71
N ASP A 306 15.16 3.00 21.81
CA ASP A 306 15.79 3.33 23.08
C ASP A 306 16.66 2.18 23.61
N GLU A 307 17.14 1.30 22.72
CA GLU A 307 17.93 0.12 23.11
C GLU A 307 19.15 0.51 23.95
N ASP A 308 19.87 1.57 23.56
CA ASP A 308 21.06 2.00 24.27
C ASP A 308 20.73 2.56 25.66
N ALA A 309 19.67 3.37 25.81
CA ALA A 309 19.30 3.93 27.13
C ALA A 309 18.72 2.85 28.05
N VAL A 310 17.95 1.90 27.50
CA VAL A 310 17.47 0.72 28.23
C VAL A 310 18.67 -0.11 28.71
N THR A 311 19.70 -0.26 27.89
CA THR A 311 20.94 -0.97 28.26
C THR A 311 21.67 -0.25 29.39
N PHE A 312 21.76 1.09 29.32
CA PHE A 312 22.31 1.91 30.40
C PHE A 312 21.53 1.75 31.71
N GLN A 313 20.21 1.84 31.67
CA GLN A 313 19.37 1.67 32.85
C GLN A 313 19.53 0.28 33.47
N LYS A 314 19.53 -0.79 32.65
CA LYS A 314 19.79 -2.17 33.12
C LYS A 314 21.16 -2.28 33.80
N LYS A 315 22.21 -1.68 33.23
CA LYS A 315 23.55 -1.67 33.82
C LYS A 315 23.57 -0.92 35.14
N MET A 316 22.98 0.26 35.21
CA MET A 316 22.88 1.09 36.42
C MET A 316 22.14 0.35 37.55
N LEU A 317 21.03 -0.33 37.23
CA LEU A 317 20.31 -1.17 38.20
C LEU A 317 21.18 -2.31 38.74
N LYS A 318 21.93 -3.01 37.88
CA LYS A 318 22.85 -4.07 38.31
C LYS A 318 23.95 -3.55 39.25
N ILE A 319 24.48 -2.36 38.97
CA ILE A 319 25.48 -1.71 39.83
C ILE A 319 24.85 -1.32 41.16
N ASN A 320 23.67 -0.70 41.16
CA ASN A 320 22.93 -0.35 42.38
C ASN A 320 22.67 -1.56 43.27
N HIS A 321 22.21 -2.68 42.69
CA HIS A 321 21.99 -3.92 43.43
C HIS A 321 23.30 -4.49 44.01
N ARG A 322 24.40 -4.40 43.27
CA ARG A 322 25.73 -4.83 43.75
C ARG A 322 26.23 -3.94 44.89
N MET A 323 26.05 -2.63 44.80
CA MET A 323 26.43 -1.68 45.84
C MET A 323 25.64 -1.91 47.12
N ALA A 324 24.34 -2.19 47.00
CA ALA A 324 23.48 -2.54 48.14
C ALA A 324 23.90 -3.87 48.78
N TYR A 325 24.15 -4.91 47.97
CA TYR A 325 24.62 -6.21 48.47
C TYR A 325 25.94 -6.12 49.24
N LEU A 326 26.84 -5.25 48.80
CA LEU A 326 28.13 -5.01 49.45
C LEU A 326 28.05 -4.07 50.66
N ASN A 327 26.86 -3.58 51.02
CA ASN A 327 26.64 -2.59 52.11
C ASN A 327 27.56 -1.35 51.97
N MET A 328 27.71 -0.85 50.75
CA MET A 328 28.64 0.24 50.46
C MET A 328 28.15 1.58 51.06
N PRO A 329 29.02 2.42 51.66
CA PRO A 329 28.63 3.74 52.17
C PRO A 329 28.05 4.66 51.09
N LEU A 330 27.07 5.50 51.46
CA LEU A 330 26.35 6.41 50.53
C LEU A 330 27.28 7.25 49.65
N GLU A 331 28.34 7.81 50.22
CA GLU A 331 29.30 8.65 49.50
C GLU A 331 30.02 7.89 48.37
N MET A 332 30.38 6.63 48.59
CA MET A 332 30.97 5.79 47.54
C MET A 332 29.94 5.44 46.47
N GLN A 333 28.68 5.19 46.86
CA GLN A 333 27.62 4.89 45.89
C GLN A 333 27.37 6.06 44.94
N GLU A 334 27.34 7.29 45.45
CA GLU A 334 27.15 8.50 44.63
C GLU A 334 28.30 8.69 43.64
N ARG A 335 29.54 8.49 44.08
CA ARG A 335 30.72 8.55 43.20
C ARG A 335 30.66 7.51 42.07
N VAL A 336 30.24 6.28 42.38
CA VAL A 336 30.09 5.22 41.36
C VAL A 336 28.99 5.57 40.36
N ARG A 337 27.81 6.03 40.81
CA ARG A 337 26.74 6.47 39.91
C ARG A 337 27.19 7.62 39.01
N GLY A 338 27.85 8.63 39.59
CA GLY A 338 28.37 9.78 38.85
C GLY A 338 29.39 9.40 37.78
N TYR A 339 30.24 8.42 38.05
CA TYR A 339 31.18 7.88 37.05
C TYR A 339 30.45 7.28 35.84
N TYR A 340 29.50 6.36 36.07
CA TYR A 340 28.76 5.72 34.97
C TYR A 340 27.84 6.70 34.23
N GLN A 341 27.24 7.67 34.93
CA GLN A 341 26.45 8.73 34.31
C GLN A 341 27.31 9.59 33.38
N LYS A 342 28.48 10.04 33.85
CA LYS A 342 29.40 10.82 33.03
C LYS A 342 29.92 10.05 31.82
N MET A 343 30.23 8.76 31.99
CA MET A 343 30.64 7.87 30.89
C MET A 343 29.55 7.79 29.81
N TRP A 344 28.30 7.62 30.23
CA TRP A 344 27.15 7.59 29.31
C TRP A 344 26.94 8.93 28.58
N ASP A 345 26.98 10.04 29.31
CA ASP A 345 26.76 11.38 28.74
C ASP A 345 27.88 11.78 27.75
N THR A 346 29.10 11.24 27.94
CA THR A 346 30.27 11.58 27.12
C THR A 346 30.45 10.65 25.91
N GLU A 347 30.34 9.33 26.12
CA GLU A 347 30.73 8.32 25.12
C GLU A 347 29.54 7.57 24.51
N ARG A 348 28.32 7.70 25.07
CA ARG A 348 27.13 6.89 24.71
C ARG A 348 27.39 5.38 24.72
N SER A 349 28.47 4.95 25.35
CA SER A 349 28.94 3.56 25.40
C SER A 349 29.13 3.12 26.84
N LEU A 350 28.85 1.83 27.07
CA LEU A 350 28.99 1.15 28.36
C LEU A 350 30.15 0.16 28.38
N THR A 351 30.89 0.02 27.27
CA THR A 351 32.02 -0.89 27.16
C THR A 351 33.22 -0.32 27.91
N THR A 352 33.70 -1.07 28.88
CA THR A 352 34.89 -0.70 29.68
C THR A 352 36.20 -0.90 28.92
N ASP A 353 36.16 -1.63 27.79
CA ASP A 353 37.29 -1.90 26.92
C ASP A 353 37.16 -1.11 25.60
N PRO A 354 37.88 0.02 25.45
CA PRO A 354 37.87 0.79 24.21
C PRO A 354 38.51 0.04 23.03
N ASP A 355 39.31 -1.00 23.28
CA ASP A 355 39.94 -1.82 22.26
C ASP A 355 39.07 -3.00 21.80
N ALA A 356 37.94 -3.27 22.46
CA ALA A 356 37.05 -4.37 22.10
C ALA A 356 36.59 -4.27 20.64
N PHE A 357 36.17 -3.07 20.20
CA PHE A 357 35.83 -2.80 18.80
C PHE A 357 37.00 -3.06 17.85
N ILE A 358 38.23 -2.76 18.28
CA ILE A 358 39.43 -2.94 17.47
C ILE A 358 39.79 -4.42 17.34
N SER A 359 39.37 -5.26 18.28
CA SER A 359 39.55 -6.71 18.23
C SER A 359 38.54 -7.42 17.30
N GLU A 360 37.40 -6.79 17.01
CA GLU A 360 36.36 -7.33 16.11
C GLU A 360 36.66 -7.09 14.62
N VAL A 361 37.44 -6.05 14.31
CA VAL A 361 37.81 -5.70 12.94
C VAL A 361 39.00 -6.53 12.44
N SER A 362 39.11 -6.67 11.12
CA SER A 362 40.27 -7.34 10.50
C SER A 362 41.59 -6.69 10.96
N LYS A 363 42.62 -7.51 11.17
CA LYS A 363 43.95 -7.03 11.61
C LYS A 363 44.49 -5.81 10.84
N PRO A 364 44.45 -5.76 9.49
CA PRO A 364 44.93 -4.57 8.77
C PRO A 364 44.07 -3.33 9.06
N LEU A 365 42.74 -3.47 9.08
CA LEU A 365 41.84 -2.35 9.37
C LEU A 365 41.99 -1.85 10.82
N GLY A 366 42.19 -2.76 11.77
CA GLY A 366 42.44 -2.40 13.18
C GLY A 366 43.76 -1.65 13.38
N ALA A 367 44.80 -1.99 12.60
CA ALA A 367 46.07 -1.26 12.62
C ALA A 367 45.91 0.18 12.11
N ASP A 368 45.18 0.37 11.01
CA ASP A 368 44.89 1.70 10.45
C ASP A 368 44.08 2.57 11.43
N ILE A 369 43.07 1.99 12.08
CA ILE A 369 42.26 2.67 13.09
C ILE A 369 43.13 3.10 14.28
N LYS A 370 43.95 2.20 14.84
CA LYS A 370 44.86 2.51 15.96
C LYS A 370 45.84 3.61 15.58
N MET A 371 46.45 3.52 14.40
CA MET A 371 47.39 4.52 13.90
C MET A 371 46.73 5.90 13.84
N ARG A 372 45.48 5.99 13.35
CA ARG A 372 44.74 7.25 13.26
C ARG A 372 44.34 7.80 14.63
N LEU A 373 43.90 6.93 15.54
CA LEU A 373 43.47 7.32 16.88
C LEU A 373 44.63 7.91 17.71
N TYR A 374 45.81 7.28 17.62
CA TYR A 374 46.99 7.65 18.40
C TYR A 374 47.95 8.59 17.67
N GLN A 375 47.69 8.97 16.41
CA GLN A 375 48.59 9.80 15.59
C GLN A 375 49.03 11.09 16.32
N ASN A 376 48.08 11.80 16.93
CA ASN A 376 48.36 13.07 17.61
C ASN A 376 49.10 12.89 18.95
N LEU A 377 49.04 11.70 19.55
CA LEU A 377 49.80 11.36 20.76
C LEU A 377 51.22 10.95 20.41
N LEU A 378 51.40 10.13 19.37
CA LEU A 378 52.71 9.68 18.89
C LEU A 378 53.58 10.85 18.41
N VAL A 379 52.98 11.87 17.78
CA VAL A 379 53.72 13.08 17.34
C VAL A 379 54.18 13.95 18.51
N LYS A 380 53.51 13.88 19.67
CA LYS A 380 53.83 14.69 20.87
C LYS A 380 54.86 14.05 21.79
N VAL A 381 55.05 12.74 21.70
CA VAL A 381 56.05 12.02 22.49
C VAL A 381 57.36 12.01 21.71
N THR A 382 58.30 12.87 22.10
CA THR A 382 59.69 12.78 21.63
C THR A 382 60.36 11.58 22.31
N PHE A 383 60.74 10.59 21.51
CA PHE A 383 61.46 9.39 21.98
C PHE A 383 62.93 9.69 22.26
#